data_AF-K0KJC3-F1
#
_entry.id   AF-K0KJC3-F1
#
_cell.length_a   1.000
_cell.length_b   1.000
_cell.length_c   1.000
_cell.angle_alpha   90.00
_cell.angle_beta   90.00
_cell.angle_gamma   90.00
#
_symmetry.space_group_name_H-M   'P 1'
#
loop_
_entity.id
_entity.type
_entity.pdbx_description
1 polymer ?
#
loop_
_entity_poly.entity_id
_entity_poly.type
_entity_poly.pdbx_seq_one_letter_code
_entity_poly.pdbx_strand_id
1 'polypeptide(L)'
;MLRFTRGISTSRCLLQEISTSTSSASTQPPSATEPITPSEYVTKSKEHYDSYVRYLKTSRRLRLLMYRPRHSQELLSRDLIDPLTNKRARPSTAPGAPSSNQIAAVIRHTETQEELNEISHDLISLLRKNPLSVTPYVLNELAIKNAEFGNVGTCYQWLFSHPKLENVPKAENLNMFLTFLYLNPFKGYTNVTDRISKITKQTTERDLITDYLTTAIMVKHGKTRTTSEIFGRLNKEEIDLPLDVFTKSIGHQANLHHEADQLYVTLKPIATELINHKIFKNFNNFKKIVSFVEKYENLTETLNKTNRFEEIKAKSKFYSAKNETKVEPTESTEAETEAPKDA
;
A
#
# COMPACT_ATOMS: atom_id res chain seq x y z
N MET A 1 -9.13 -10.81 -50.51
CA MET A 1 -10.05 -11.35 -49.49
C MET A 1 -9.87 -12.86 -49.44
N LEU A 2 -8.93 -13.38 -48.64
CA LEU A 2 -8.67 -14.82 -48.49
C LEU A 2 -8.26 -15.11 -47.05
N ARG A 3 -8.79 -16.23 -46.55
CA ARG A 3 -9.07 -16.54 -45.15
C ARG A 3 -7.86 -17.10 -44.41
N PHE A 4 -7.81 -16.80 -43.10
CA PHE A 4 -6.97 -17.49 -42.12
C PHE A 4 -7.39 -18.96 -41.96
N THR A 5 -6.42 -19.87 -41.94
CA THR A 5 -6.55 -21.20 -41.33
C THR A 5 -5.57 -21.29 -40.17
N ARG A 6 -6.10 -21.62 -38.98
CA ARG A 6 -5.33 -21.93 -37.78
C ARG A 6 -4.70 -23.31 -37.94
N GLY A 7 -3.43 -23.44 -37.57
CA GLY A 7 -2.74 -24.72 -37.39
C GLY A 7 -1.68 -24.57 -36.32
N ILE A 8 -1.87 -25.29 -35.22
CA ILE A 8 -0.96 -25.40 -34.07
C ILE A 8 0.20 -26.31 -34.48
N SER A 9 1.45 -25.90 -34.24
CA SER A 9 2.55 -26.85 -34.05
C SER A 9 3.72 -26.18 -33.31
N THR A 10 3.96 -26.69 -32.11
CA THR A 10 5.17 -26.51 -31.30
C THR A 10 6.37 -27.17 -31.97
N SER A 11 7.50 -26.47 -32.11
CA SER A 11 8.84 -27.07 -31.97
C SER A 11 9.93 -25.99 -31.92
N ARG A 12 10.90 -26.27 -31.05
CA ARG A 12 12.11 -25.53 -30.72
C ARG A 12 13.00 -25.28 -31.96
N CYS A 13 13.59 -24.09 -32.05
CA CYS A 13 14.89 -23.90 -32.69
C CYS A 13 15.76 -23.06 -31.75
N LEU A 14 16.70 -23.75 -31.09
CA LEU A 14 17.87 -23.19 -30.43
C LEU A 14 19.08 -23.54 -31.30
N LEU A 15 20.06 -22.62 -31.32
CA LEU A 15 21.42 -22.73 -31.85
C LEU A 15 21.52 -22.63 -33.39
N GLN A 16 22.51 -21.99 -34.01
CA GLN A 16 23.67 -21.20 -33.60
C GLN A 16 24.36 -20.87 -34.93
N GLU A 17 24.59 -19.61 -35.28
CA GLU A 17 25.62 -19.29 -36.27
C GLU A 17 26.51 -18.18 -35.77
N ILE A 18 27.79 -18.55 -35.74
CA ILE A 18 28.95 -17.84 -35.24
C ILE A 18 29.52 -17.03 -36.42
N SER A 19 29.69 -15.74 -36.15
CA SER A 19 30.70 -14.81 -36.69
C SER A 19 31.09 -14.87 -38.17
N THR A 20 30.89 -13.74 -38.86
CA THR A 20 32.01 -13.07 -39.52
C THR A 20 32.01 -11.58 -39.19
N SER A 21 33.19 -11.13 -38.78
CA SER A 21 33.58 -9.84 -38.26
C SER A 21 33.80 -8.80 -39.36
N THR A 22 33.46 -7.53 -39.11
CA THR A 22 34.37 -6.38 -39.28
C THR A 22 33.77 -5.08 -38.69
N SER A 23 34.47 -4.53 -37.67
CA SER A 23 34.70 -3.11 -37.31
C SER A 23 33.58 -2.06 -37.47
N SER A 24 33.28 -1.14 -36.56
CA SER A 24 33.85 -0.72 -35.27
C SER A 24 33.00 0.46 -34.80
N ALA A 25 32.24 0.31 -33.73
CA ALA A 25 31.76 1.43 -32.90
C ALA A 25 31.45 0.87 -31.52
N SER A 26 32.29 1.26 -30.55
CA SER A 26 32.22 0.97 -29.12
C SER A 26 30.78 0.84 -28.59
N THR A 27 30.36 -0.40 -28.38
CA THR A 27 29.17 -0.71 -27.57
C THR A 27 29.69 -1.48 -26.38
N GLN A 28 29.87 -0.79 -25.25
CA GLN A 28 30.03 -1.48 -23.97
C GLN A 28 28.81 -2.41 -23.78
N PRO A 29 29.00 -3.65 -23.29
CA PRO A 29 27.88 -4.49 -22.91
C PRO A 29 27.07 -3.77 -21.82
N PRO A 30 25.73 -3.96 -21.74
CA PRO A 30 24.94 -3.35 -20.67
C PRO A 30 25.52 -3.84 -19.34
N SER A 31 26.06 -2.88 -18.60
CA SER A 31 26.51 -3.06 -17.22
C SER A 31 25.41 -3.78 -16.46
N ALA A 32 25.79 -4.90 -15.82
CA ALA A 32 24.95 -5.60 -14.86
C ALA A 32 24.42 -4.55 -13.88
N THR A 33 23.12 -4.29 -13.95
CA THR A 33 22.46 -3.33 -13.05
C THR A 33 22.67 -3.87 -11.64
N GLU A 34 23.53 -3.19 -10.88
CA GLU A 34 23.78 -3.53 -9.49
C GLU A 34 22.45 -3.61 -8.74
N PRO A 35 22.28 -4.58 -7.83
CA PRO A 35 21.07 -4.69 -7.04
C PRO A 35 20.89 -3.39 -6.25
N ILE A 36 19.90 -2.59 -6.66
CA ILE A 36 19.57 -1.32 -6.01
C ILE A 36 19.23 -1.63 -4.55
N THR A 37 19.92 -0.99 -3.61
CA THR A 37 19.62 -1.17 -2.19
C THR A 37 18.22 -0.63 -1.88
N PRO A 38 17.49 -1.17 -0.88
CA PRO A 38 16.15 -0.71 -0.55
C PRO A 38 16.07 0.80 -0.26
N SER A 39 17.09 1.37 0.39
CA SER A 39 17.20 2.81 0.66
C SER A 39 17.38 3.63 -0.62
N GLU A 40 18.22 3.18 -1.55
CA GLU A 40 18.45 3.83 -2.83
C GLU A 40 17.23 3.75 -3.75
N TYR A 41 16.44 2.68 -3.66
CA TYR A 41 15.18 2.58 -4.39
C TYR A 41 14.18 3.64 -3.93
N VAL A 42 14.12 3.90 -2.61
CA VAL A 42 13.22 4.90 -2.03
C VAL A 42 13.62 6.30 -2.44
N THR A 43 14.91 6.65 -2.38
CA THR A 43 15.38 7.97 -2.80
C THR A 43 15.12 8.21 -4.29
N LYS A 44 15.44 7.25 -5.15
CA LYS A 44 15.13 7.33 -6.59
C LYS A 44 13.62 7.44 -6.84
N SER A 45 12.80 6.72 -6.07
CA SER A 45 11.34 6.80 -6.18
C SER A 45 10.79 8.16 -5.77
N LYS A 46 11.34 8.76 -4.69
CA LYS A 46 10.99 10.10 -4.23
C LYS A 46 11.40 11.16 -5.25
N GLU A 47 12.63 11.12 -5.75
CA GLU A 47 13.10 12.02 -6.81
C GLU A 47 12.24 11.92 -8.07
N HIS A 48 11.89 10.71 -8.49
CA HIS A 48 11.06 10.48 -9.66
C HIS A 48 9.64 11.03 -9.44
N TYR A 49 9.03 10.74 -8.29
CA TYR A 49 7.72 11.27 -7.91
C TYR A 49 7.72 12.80 -7.87
N ASP A 50 8.68 13.42 -7.19
CA ASP A 50 8.81 14.87 -7.06
C ASP A 50 9.02 15.55 -8.41
N SER A 51 9.83 14.95 -9.28
CA SER A 51 10.04 15.45 -10.65
C SER A 51 8.76 15.43 -11.46
N TYR A 52 7.96 14.36 -11.34
CA TYR A 52 6.70 14.21 -12.05
C TYR A 52 5.62 15.15 -11.52
N VAL A 53 5.51 15.29 -10.19
CA VAL A 53 4.63 16.26 -9.55
C VAL A 53 4.99 17.69 -9.97
N ARG A 54 6.29 18.04 -9.99
CA ARG A 54 6.76 19.34 -10.49
C ARG A 54 6.33 19.55 -11.94
N TYR A 55 6.57 18.57 -12.81
CA TYR A 55 6.12 18.60 -14.20
C TYR A 55 4.61 18.84 -14.32
N LEU A 56 3.79 18.23 -13.46
CA LEU A 56 2.34 18.41 -13.43
C LEU A 56 1.91 19.79 -12.92
N LYS A 57 2.62 20.35 -11.93
CA LYS A 57 2.37 21.69 -11.38
C LYS A 57 2.83 22.81 -12.34
N THR A 58 3.84 22.57 -13.18
CA THR A 58 4.31 23.54 -14.18
C THR A 58 3.20 23.88 -15.19
N SER A 59 3.01 25.18 -15.46
CA SER A 59 2.00 25.66 -16.41
C SER A 59 2.18 25.05 -17.80
N ARG A 60 1.09 24.84 -18.54
CA ARG A 60 1.13 24.16 -19.86
C ARG A 60 2.09 24.84 -20.85
N ARG A 61 2.14 26.18 -20.86
CA ARG A 61 3.02 26.95 -21.75
C ARG A 61 4.49 26.75 -21.40
N LEU A 62 4.83 26.88 -20.12
CA LEU A 62 6.20 26.70 -19.65
C LEU A 62 6.66 25.25 -19.80
N ARG A 63 5.76 24.28 -19.58
CA ARG A 63 6.03 22.85 -19.74
C ARG A 63 6.45 22.48 -21.16
N LEU A 64 5.82 23.08 -22.18
CA LEU A 64 6.18 22.86 -23.58
C LEU A 64 7.60 23.34 -23.91
N LEU A 65 8.05 24.42 -23.26
CA LEU A 65 9.38 24.99 -23.46
C LEU A 65 10.45 24.26 -22.64
N MET A 66 10.15 23.92 -21.38
CA MET A 66 11.08 23.25 -20.46
C MET A 66 11.33 21.79 -20.82
N TYR A 67 10.30 21.03 -21.18
CA TYR A 67 10.39 19.57 -21.25
C TYR A 67 10.45 19.01 -22.68
N ARG A 68 10.60 19.88 -23.70
CA ARG A 68 10.76 19.46 -25.10
C ARG A 68 12.11 19.96 -25.64
N PRO A 69 12.98 19.05 -26.12
CA PRO A 69 14.32 19.43 -26.57
C PRO A 69 14.31 20.42 -27.74
N ARG A 70 13.28 20.41 -28.58
CA ARG A 70 13.12 21.33 -29.73
C ARG A 70 13.03 22.81 -29.33
N HIS A 71 12.56 23.12 -28.11
CA HIS A 71 12.34 24.50 -27.65
C HIS A 71 13.39 24.98 -26.64
N SER A 72 14.48 24.23 -26.46
CA SER A 72 15.53 24.56 -25.48
C SER A 72 16.16 25.93 -25.72
N GLN A 73 16.48 26.25 -26.98
CA GLN A 73 17.07 27.54 -27.35
C GLN A 73 16.10 28.70 -27.14
N GLU A 74 14.81 28.48 -27.43
CA GLU A 74 13.73 29.47 -27.25
C GLU A 74 13.46 29.75 -25.76
N LEU A 75 13.63 28.74 -24.89
CA LEU A 75 13.54 28.93 -23.45
C LEU A 75 14.71 29.76 -22.93
N LEU A 76 15.93 29.43 -23.36
CA LEU A 76 17.15 30.11 -22.94
C LEU A 76 17.19 31.58 -23.36
N SER A 77 16.56 31.95 -24.48
CA SER A 77 16.50 33.34 -24.96
C SER A 77 15.43 34.20 -24.27
N ARG A 78 14.41 33.58 -23.66
CA ARG A 78 13.29 34.29 -23.02
C ARG A 78 13.47 34.56 -21.53
N ASP A 79 14.50 34.00 -20.91
CA ASP A 79 14.81 34.19 -19.48
C ASP A 79 13.63 34.02 -18.54
N LEU A 80 12.76 33.05 -18.86
CA LEU A 80 11.57 32.77 -18.07
C LEU A 80 11.94 32.27 -16.67
N ILE A 81 11.16 32.68 -15.68
CA ILE A 81 11.28 32.21 -14.29
C ILE A 81 10.25 31.09 -14.07
N ASP A 82 10.68 29.99 -13.46
CA ASP A 82 9.78 28.92 -13.03
C ASP A 82 9.07 29.33 -11.73
N PRO A 83 7.74 29.46 -11.73
CA PRO A 83 6.99 29.92 -10.55
C PRO A 83 7.05 28.95 -9.37
N LEU A 84 7.46 27.70 -9.58
CA LEU A 84 7.58 26.71 -8.50
C LEU A 84 8.92 26.80 -7.77
N THR A 85 10.00 27.09 -8.50
CA THR A 85 11.35 27.11 -7.94
C THR A 85 11.89 28.52 -7.75
N ASN A 86 11.21 29.55 -8.26
CA ASN A 86 11.66 30.95 -8.33
C ASN A 86 13.06 31.12 -8.94
N LYS A 87 13.47 30.15 -9.77
CA LYS A 87 14.74 30.12 -10.49
C LYS A 87 14.49 30.24 -11.98
N ARG A 88 15.54 30.63 -12.72
CA ARG A 88 15.49 30.66 -14.19
C ARG A 88 15.14 29.25 -14.69
N ALA A 89 14.10 29.17 -15.51
CA ALA A 89 13.66 27.94 -16.13
C ALA A 89 14.75 27.41 -17.06
N ARG A 90 15.10 26.14 -16.89
CA ARG A 90 16.11 25.45 -17.71
C ARG A 90 15.48 24.29 -18.47
N PRO A 91 16.04 23.92 -19.64
CA PRO A 91 15.65 22.71 -20.32
C PRO A 91 15.82 21.49 -19.41
N SER A 92 14.82 20.62 -19.39
CA SER A 92 14.78 19.40 -18.57
C SER A 92 14.15 18.26 -19.37
N THR A 93 14.38 17.03 -18.96
CA THR A 93 13.76 15.85 -19.56
C THR A 93 12.38 15.62 -18.96
N ALA A 94 11.38 15.33 -19.81
CA ALA A 94 10.03 15.02 -19.33
C ALA A 94 10.05 13.73 -18.49
N PRO A 95 9.67 13.78 -17.20
CA PRO A 95 9.64 12.57 -16.39
C PRO A 95 8.50 11.66 -16.85
N GLY A 96 8.77 10.35 -16.85
CA GLY A 96 7.74 9.32 -16.98
C GLY A 96 6.76 9.37 -15.81
N ALA A 97 5.55 8.83 -15.99
CA ALA A 97 4.62 8.72 -14.87
C ALA A 97 5.12 7.68 -13.87
N PRO A 98 5.07 7.98 -12.56
CA PRO A 98 5.50 7.03 -11.54
C PRO A 98 4.56 5.82 -11.51
N SER A 99 5.14 4.65 -11.26
CA SER A 99 4.38 3.42 -11.06
C SER A 99 3.67 3.43 -9.69
N SER A 100 2.63 2.61 -9.55
CA SER A 100 1.93 2.42 -8.27
C SER A 100 2.89 2.07 -7.13
N ASN A 101 3.89 1.22 -7.41
CA ASN A 101 4.90 0.80 -6.42
C ASN A 101 5.82 1.94 -6.00
N GLN A 102 6.21 2.82 -6.92
CA GLN A 102 7.00 4.01 -6.59
C GLN A 102 6.21 4.98 -5.71
N ILE A 103 4.94 5.23 -6.03
CA ILE A 103 4.08 6.11 -5.23
C ILE A 103 3.86 5.53 -3.83
N ALA A 104 3.56 4.23 -3.74
CA ALA A 104 3.42 3.52 -2.48
C ALA A 104 4.70 3.56 -1.64
N ALA A 105 5.88 3.41 -2.26
CA ALA A 105 7.16 3.54 -1.57
C ALA A 105 7.35 4.93 -0.98
N VAL A 106 7.01 5.99 -1.72
CA VAL A 106 7.06 7.39 -1.22
C VAL A 106 6.15 7.57 0.00
N ILE A 107 4.90 7.07 -0.07
CA ILE A 107 3.94 7.14 1.04
C ILE A 107 4.47 6.43 2.29
N ARG A 108 4.99 5.20 2.14
CA ARG A 108 5.51 4.40 3.26
C ARG A 108 6.62 5.13 4.04
N HIS A 109 7.50 5.82 3.32
CA HIS A 109 8.68 6.51 3.87
C HIS A 109 8.45 8.00 4.15
N THR A 110 7.20 8.46 4.11
CA THR A 110 6.86 9.83 4.54
C THR A 110 7.07 9.96 6.05
N GLU A 111 7.69 11.04 6.51
CA GLU A 111 8.00 11.22 7.94
C GLU A 111 6.99 12.13 8.64
N THR A 112 6.39 13.06 7.89
CA THR A 112 5.49 14.08 8.44
C THR A 112 4.06 13.96 7.92
N GLN A 113 3.09 14.41 8.73
CA GLN A 113 1.68 14.46 8.29
C GLN A 113 1.46 15.51 7.19
N GLU A 114 2.24 16.60 7.20
CA GLU A 114 2.13 17.67 6.21
C GLU A 114 2.50 17.15 4.81
N GLU A 115 3.64 16.46 4.68
CA GLU A 115 4.02 15.78 3.43
C GLU A 115 2.95 14.78 2.98
N LEU A 116 2.33 14.04 3.91
CA LEU A 116 1.27 13.09 3.56
C LEU A 116 0.02 13.78 3.01
N ASN A 117 -0.33 14.95 3.55
CA ASN A 117 -1.44 15.78 3.06
C ASN A 117 -1.12 16.33 1.67
N GLU A 118 0.12 16.77 1.41
CA GLU A 118 0.57 17.21 0.09
C GLU A 118 0.48 16.08 -0.94
N ILE A 119 0.97 14.88 -0.58
CA ILE A 119 0.86 13.68 -1.41
C ILE A 119 -0.61 13.38 -1.71
N SER A 120 -1.51 13.50 -0.72
CA SER A 120 -2.95 13.29 -0.92
C SER A 120 -3.54 14.27 -1.93
N HIS A 121 -3.16 15.56 -1.89
CA HIS A 121 -3.54 16.55 -2.89
C HIS A 121 -2.97 16.24 -4.28
N ASP A 122 -1.71 15.79 -4.33
CA ASP A 122 -1.04 15.46 -5.58
C ASP A 122 -1.64 14.20 -6.23
N LEU A 123 -2.08 13.20 -5.44
CA LEU A 123 -2.79 12.01 -5.94
C LEU A 123 -4.06 12.37 -6.74
N ILE A 124 -4.81 13.40 -6.33
CA ILE A 124 -5.98 13.87 -7.09
C ILE A 124 -5.58 14.42 -8.45
N SER A 125 -4.44 15.12 -8.52
CA SER A 125 -3.89 15.65 -9.77
C SER A 125 -3.35 14.53 -10.66
N LEU A 126 -2.71 13.53 -10.06
CA LEU A 126 -2.21 12.33 -10.72
C LEU A 126 -3.35 11.54 -11.33
N LEU A 127 -4.40 11.25 -10.57
CA LEU A 127 -5.55 10.49 -11.04
C LEU A 127 -6.20 11.12 -12.29
N ARG A 128 -6.27 12.46 -12.35
CA ARG A 128 -6.81 13.18 -13.51
C ARG A 128 -5.94 13.01 -14.77
N LYS A 129 -4.63 12.82 -14.61
CA LYS A 129 -3.66 12.81 -15.72
C LYS A 129 -3.23 11.40 -16.11
N ASN A 130 -3.16 10.50 -15.13
CA ASN A 130 -2.84 9.10 -15.29
C ASN A 130 -3.61 8.27 -14.24
N PRO A 131 -4.82 7.80 -14.57
CA PRO A 131 -5.64 7.04 -13.62
C PRO A 131 -5.03 5.67 -13.28
N LEU A 132 -4.15 5.13 -14.11
CA LEU A 132 -3.55 3.80 -13.90
C LEU A 132 -2.48 3.80 -12.79
N SER A 133 -1.90 4.94 -12.47
CA SER A 133 -0.88 5.05 -11.42
C SER A 133 -1.48 5.04 -10.01
N VAL A 134 -2.72 5.50 -9.85
CA VAL A 134 -3.41 5.56 -8.54
C VAL A 134 -4.33 4.35 -8.42
N THR A 135 -3.80 3.28 -7.85
CA THR A 135 -4.51 2.00 -7.66
C THR A 135 -5.05 1.86 -6.23
N PRO A 136 -5.96 0.91 -5.98
CA PRO A 136 -6.38 0.55 -4.62
C PRO A 136 -5.20 0.32 -3.66
N TYR A 137 -4.13 -0.29 -4.17
CA TYR A 137 -2.87 -0.50 -3.43
C TYR A 137 -2.28 0.81 -2.90
N VAL A 138 -2.20 1.86 -3.72
CA VAL A 138 -1.68 3.18 -3.32
C VAL A 138 -2.57 3.81 -2.24
N LEU A 139 -3.89 3.72 -2.39
CA LEU A 139 -4.85 4.25 -1.43
C LEU A 139 -4.81 3.51 -0.09
N ASN A 140 -4.55 2.19 -0.10
CA ASN A 140 -4.35 1.40 1.10
C ASN A 140 -3.07 1.80 1.84
N GLU A 141 -1.95 2.04 1.14
CA GLU A 141 -0.74 2.55 1.77
C GLU A 141 -0.96 3.95 2.37
N LEU A 142 -1.73 4.80 1.70
CA LEU A 142 -2.13 6.10 2.25
C LEU A 142 -2.92 5.94 3.55
N ALA A 143 -3.86 4.98 3.59
CA ALA A 143 -4.65 4.70 4.78
C ALA A 143 -3.79 4.13 5.93
N ILE A 144 -2.87 3.20 5.63
CA ILE A 144 -1.89 2.67 6.59
C ILE A 144 -1.05 3.81 7.17
N LYS A 145 -0.54 4.70 6.32
CA LYS A 145 0.29 5.81 6.79
C LYS A 145 -0.49 6.81 7.65
N ASN A 146 -1.75 7.09 7.29
CA ASN A 146 -2.64 7.88 8.15
C ASN A 146 -2.96 7.16 9.48
N ALA A 147 -2.90 5.82 9.53
CA ALA A 147 -3.01 5.04 10.76
C ALA A 147 -1.83 5.23 11.70
N GLU A 148 -0.61 5.29 11.15
CA GLU A 148 0.59 5.66 11.90
C GLU A 148 0.47 7.06 12.51
N PHE A 149 -0.14 8.01 11.80
CA PHE A 149 -0.30 9.38 12.31
C PHE A 149 -1.53 9.63 13.19
N GLY A 150 -2.49 8.71 13.24
CA GLY A 150 -3.72 8.87 14.04
C GLY A 150 -4.90 9.53 13.31
N ASN A 151 -4.84 9.68 11.97
CA ASN A 151 -5.80 10.42 11.16
C ASN A 151 -6.65 9.54 10.22
N VAL A 152 -6.87 8.28 10.61
CA VAL A 152 -7.57 7.28 9.79
C VAL A 152 -8.98 7.71 9.40
N GLY A 153 -9.75 8.26 10.34
CA GLY A 153 -11.12 8.73 10.05
C GLY A 153 -11.17 9.78 8.95
N THR A 154 -10.25 10.75 8.99
CA THR A 154 -10.13 11.81 7.98
C THR A 154 -9.74 11.25 6.62
N CYS A 155 -8.78 10.31 6.58
CA CYS A 155 -8.39 9.63 5.35
C CYS A 155 -9.58 8.90 4.72
N TYR A 156 -10.41 8.22 5.51
CA TYR A 156 -11.58 7.53 4.99
C TYR A 156 -12.68 8.45 4.50
N GLN A 157 -12.96 9.50 5.26
CA GLN A 157 -13.88 10.53 4.79
C GLN A 157 -13.40 11.08 3.45
N TRP A 158 -12.11 11.37 3.31
CA TRP A 158 -11.53 11.83 2.05
C TRP A 158 -11.68 10.81 0.91
N LEU A 159 -11.32 9.54 1.14
CA LEU A 159 -11.40 8.47 0.12
C LEU A 159 -12.82 8.28 -0.44
N PHE A 160 -13.83 8.32 0.43
CA PHE A 160 -15.22 8.01 0.06
C PHE A 160 -16.09 9.24 -0.25
N SER A 161 -15.66 10.46 0.13
CA SER A 161 -16.41 11.69 -0.19
C SER A 161 -15.89 12.44 -1.41
N HIS A 162 -14.66 12.15 -1.87
CA HIS A 162 -14.08 12.91 -2.96
C HIS A 162 -14.62 12.42 -4.33
N PRO A 163 -15.31 13.27 -5.13
CA PRO A 163 -15.98 12.82 -6.36
C PRO A 163 -15.04 12.26 -7.43
N LYS A 164 -13.76 12.65 -7.40
CA LYS A 164 -12.75 12.16 -8.35
C LYS A 164 -12.26 10.77 -8.01
N LEU A 165 -12.36 10.40 -6.73
CA LEU A 165 -11.98 9.09 -6.26
C LEU A 165 -13.12 8.10 -6.37
N GLU A 166 -14.39 8.50 -6.49
CA GLU A 166 -15.57 7.60 -6.45
C GLU A 166 -15.44 6.25 -7.18
N ASN A 167 -14.73 6.21 -8.33
CA ASN A 167 -14.53 4.99 -9.14
C ASN A 167 -13.23 4.20 -8.84
N VAL A 168 -12.43 4.63 -7.85
CA VAL A 168 -11.10 4.08 -7.54
C VAL A 168 -11.11 3.20 -6.30
N PRO A 169 -11.75 3.58 -5.16
CA PRO A 169 -11.96 2.69 -4.04
C PRO A 169 -12.69 1.43 -4.50
N LYS A 170 -12.07 0.29 -4.26
CA LYS A 170 -12.67 -1.02 -4.49
C LYS A 170 -13.01 -1.69 -3.16
N ALA A 171 -13.60 -2.88 -3.24
CA ALA A 171 -13.73 -3.80 -2.11
C ALA A 171 -12.41 -3.94 -1.31
N GLU A 172 -11.25 -3.93 -1.97
CA GLU A 172 -9.92 -3.94 -1.34
C GLU A 172 -9.69 -2.78 -0.33
N ASN A 173 -10.13 -1.57 -0.66
CA ASN A 173 -9.97 -0.41 0.22
C ASN A 173 -10.94 -0.46 1.40
N LEU A 174 -12.15 -0.98 1.17
CA LEU A 174 -13.11 -1.27 2.22
C LEU A 174 -12.58 -2.37 3.16
N ASN A 175 -11.96 -3.42 2.63
CA ASN A 175 -11.36 -4.49 3.41
C ASN A 175 -10.27 -3.95 4.32
N MET A 176 -9.40 -3.07 3.82
CA MET A 176 -8.38 -2.42 4.66
C MET A 176 -9.00 -1.58 5.79
N PHE A 177 -10.11 -0.89 5.52
CA PHE A 177 -10.84 -0.15 6.55
C PHE A 177 -11.40 -1.05 7.65
N LEU A 178 -12.04 -2.15 7.24
CA LEU A 178 -12.55 -3.15 8.16
C LEU A 178 -11.40 -3.75 8.99
N THR A 179 -10.21 -3.94 8.42
CA THR A 179 -9.02 -4.36 9.17
C THR A 179 -8.61 -3.34 10.23
N PHE A 180 -8.64 -2.03 9.95
CA PHE A 180 -8.36 -1.04 11.00
C PHE A 180 -9.43 -1.02 12.10
N LEU A 181 -10.70 -1.23 11.74
CA LEU A 181 -11.77 -1.40 12.74
C LEU A 181 -11.57 -2.67 13.57
N TYR A 182 -11.13 -3.77 12.95
CA TYR A 182 -10.78 -5.00 13.64
C TYR A 182 -9.66 -4.79 14.64
N LEU A 183 -8.61 -4.08 14.22
CA LEU A 183 -7.44 -3.86 15.03
C LEU A 183 -7.80 -2.96 16.24
N ASN A 184 -8.57 -1.87 16.07
CA ASN A 184 -8.79 -0.80 17.07
C ASN A 184 -9.63 -1.20 18.32
N PRO A 185 -9.04 -1.24 19.54
CA PRO A 185 -9.75 -1.55 20.77
C PRO A 185 -10.31 -0.33 21.53
N PHE A 186 -10.04 0.93 21.11
CA PHE A 186 -10.40 2.10 21.90
C PHE A 186 -11.91 2.41 21.91
N LYS A 187 -12.42 2.76 23.11
CA LYS A 187 -13.84 3.02 23.48
C LYS A 187 -14.55 4.15 22.71
N GLY A 188 -13.91 4.79 21.72
CA GLY A 188 -14.56 5.73 20.79
C GLY A 188 -15.40 5.07 19.67
N TYR A 189 -15.47 3.73 19.66
CA TYR A 189 -16.26 2.95 18.72
C TYR A 189 -17.22 1.99 19.45
N THR A 190 -18.01 2.49 20.40
CA THR A 190 -19.10 1.72 21.06
C THR A 190 -20.12 1.12 20.10
N ASN A 191 -20.00 1.39 18.80
CA ASN A 191 -20.84 0.90 17.73
C ASN A 191 -20.02 0.43 16.51
N VAL A 192 -18.87 -0.26 16.69
CA VAL A 192 -18.09 -0.88 15.57
C VAL A 192 -19.05 -1.67 14.65
N THR A 193 -19.91 -2.52 15.22
CA THR A 193 -20.85 -3.33 14.45
C THR A 193 -21.90 -2.51 13.71
N ASP A 194 -22.33 -1.39 14.27
CA ASP A 194 -23.32 -0.51 13.65
C ASP A 194 -22.69 0.34 12.54
N ARG A 195 -21.42 0.74 12.71
CA ARG A 195 -20.64 1.41 11.67
C ARG A 195 -20.35 0.46 10.51
N ILE A 196 -19.93 -0.77 10.79
CA ILE A 196 -19.77 -1.80 9.75
C ILE A 196 -21.11 -2.01 9.03
N SER A 197 -22.22 -2.11 9.77
CA SER A 197 -23.55 -2.24 9.16
C SER A 197 -23.94 -1.04 8.30
N LYS A 198 -23.60 0.20 8.70
CA LYS A 198 -23.85 1.41 7.91
C LYS A 198 -23.00 1.45 6.64
N ILE A 199 -21.70 1.16 6.79
CA ILE A 199 -20.72 1.27 5.73
C ILE A 199 -20.93 0.18 4.70
N THR A 200 -21.10 -1.07 5.14
CA THR A 200 -21.48 -2.16 4.23
C THR A 200 -22.76 -1.78 3.47
N LYS A 201 -23.82 -1.30 4.13
CA LYS A 201 -25.07 -0.88 3.46
C LYS A 201 -24.89 0.25 2.43
N GLN A 202 -23.92 1.14 2.63
CA GLN A 202 -23.64 2.27 1.75
C GLN A 202 -22.74 1.89 0.57
N THR A 203 -21.94 0.82 0.70
CA THR A 203 -21.04 0.36 -0.36
C THR A 203 -21.69 -0.75 -1.20
N THR A 204 -21.83 -0.49 -2.50
CA THR A 204 -22.33 -1.46 -3.49
C THR A 204 -21.29 -2.52 -3.86
N GLU A 205 -20.00 -2.22 -3.67
CA GLU A 205 -18.88 -3.11 -3.99
C GLU A 205 -18.48 -3.93 -2.77
N ARG A 206 -18.97 -5.18 -2.69
CA ARG A 206 -18.59 -6.15 -1.66
C ARG A 206 -18.13 -7.46 -2.28
N ASP A 207 -16.90 -7.83 -1.96
CA ASP A 207 -16.36 -9.15 -2.29
C ASP A 207 -16.55 -10.14 -1.13
N LEU A 208 -16.20 -11.41 -1.37
CA LEU A 208 -16.29 -12.44 -0.34
C LEU A 208 -15.36 -12.17 0.85
N ILE A 209 -14.22 -11.52 0.62
CA ILE A 209 -13.28 -11.14 1.68
C ILE A 209 -13.96 -10.13 2.62
N THR A 210 -14.72 -9.16 2.08
CA THR A 210 -15.52 -8.19 2.83
C THR A 210 -16.51 -8.90 3.76
N ASP A 211 -17.20 -9.92 3.23
CA ASP A 211 -18.20 -10.68 3.97
C ASP A 211 -17.56 -11.55 5.08
N TYR A 212 -16.42 -12.20 4.79
CA TYR A 212 -15.65 -12.94 5.78
C TYR A 212 -15.08 -12.02 6.88
N LEU A 213 -14.51 -10.89 6.51
CA LEU A 213 -13.90 -9.94 7.45
C LEU A 213 -14.94 -9.29 8.35
N THR A 214 -16.09 -8.91 7.78
CA THR A 214 -17.25 -8.43 8.54
C THR A 214 -17.70 -9.47 9.57
N THR A 215 -17.79 -10.74 9.17
CA THR A 215 -18.17 -11.85 10.05
C THR A 215 -17.14 -12.04 11.16
N ALA A 216 -15.85 -12.02 10.84
CA ALA A 216 -14.77 -12.15 11.81
C ALA A 216 -14.82 -11.05 12.88
N ILE A 217 -15.05 -9.80 12.47
CA ILE A 217 -15.19 -8.67 13.41
C ILE A 217 -16.43 -8.83 14.30
N MET A 218 -17.57 -9.26 13.74
CA MET A 218 -18.77 -9.50 14.54
C MET A 218 -18.55 -10.60 15.59
N VAL A 219 -17.90 -11.71 15.20
CA VAL A 219 -17.57 -12.84 16.09
C VAL A 219 -16.66 -12.37 17.24
N LYS A 220 -15.61 -11.59 16.94
CA LYS A 220 -14.72 -11.00 17.96
C LYS A 220 -15.48 -10.20 19.02
N HIS A 221 -16.55 -9.51 18.62
CA HIS A 221 -17.41 -8.72 19.52
C HIS A 221 -18.60 -9.50 20.09
N GLY A 222 -18.63 -10.83 19.97
CA GLY A 222 -19.70 -11.67 20.52
C GLY A 222 -21.05 -11.53 19.82
N LYS A 223 -21.08 -10.96 18.61
CA LYS A 223 -22.31 -10.84 17.79
C LYS A 223 -22.29 -11.87 16.67
N THR A 224 -23.39 -12.59 16.49
CA THR A 224 -23.58 -13.56 15.40
C THR A 224 -24.71 -13.05 14.50
N ARG A 225 -24.38 -12.16 13.56
CA ARG A 225 -25.36 -11.64 12.60
C ARG A 225 -24.92 -11.81 11.16
N THR A 226 -24.53 -13.02 10.80
CA THR A 226 -24.45 -13.42 9.40
C THR A 226 -25.87 -13.70 8.91
N THR A 227 -26.35 -12.97 7.90
CA THR A 227 -27.65 -13.27 7.28
C THR A 227 -27.57 -14.60 6.53
N SER A 228 -28.70 -15.27 6.32
CA SER A 228 -28.78 -16.49 5.51
C SER A 228 -28.21 -16.29 4.10
N GLU A 229 -28.38 -15.09 3.55
CA GLU A 229 -27.82 -14.67 2.25
C GLU A 229 -26.29 -14.64 2.27
N ILE A 230 -25.67 -13.94 3.23
CA ILE A 230 -24.20 -13.88 3.36
C ILE A 230 -23.65 -15.29 3.59
N PHE A 231 -24.30 -16.06 4.46
CA PHE A 231 -23.92 -17.45 4.71
C PHE A 231 -23.96 -18.31 3.44
N GLY A 232 -25.01 -18.14 2.63
CA GLY A 232 -25.14 -18.82 1.34
C GLY A 232 -24.03 -18.44 0.36
N ARG A 233 -23.65 -17.17 0.28
CA ARG A 233 -22.54 -16.69 -0.56
C ARG A 233 -21.20 -17.26 -0.12
N LEU A 234 -20.88 -17.14 1.17
CA LEU A 234 -19.62 -17.63 1.75
C LEU A 234 -19.38 -19.12 1.51
N ASN A 235 -20.46 -19.92 1.45
CA ASN A 235 -20.39 -21.36 1.22
C ASN A 235 -20.37 -21.76 -0.26
N LYS A 236 -20.94 -20.95 -1.17
CA LYS A 236 -21.14 -21.32 -2.58
C LYS A 236 -20.15 -20.68 -3.54
N GLU A 237 -19.83 -19.41 -3.34
CA GLU A 237 -18.93 -18.67 -4.23
C GLU A 237 -17.48 -19.04 -3.89
N GLU A 238 -16.57 -19.00 -4.87
CA GLU A 238 -15.17 -19.36 -4.67
C GLU A 238 -14.30 -18.11 -4.53
N ILE A 239 -13.43 -18.08 -3.52
CA ILE A 239 -12.41 -17.04 -3.41
C ILE A 239 -11.19 -17.44 -4.24
N ASP A 240 -10.81 -16.53 -5.15
CA ASP A 240 -9.54 -16.60 -5.86
C ASP A 240 -8.44 -16.03 -4.96
N LEU A 241 -7.49 -16.88 -4.58
CA LEU A 241 -6.32 -16.52 -3.79
C LEU A 241 -5.08 -17.00 -4.55
N PRO A 242 -4.00 -16.20 -4.62
CA PRO A 242 -2.80 -16.56 -5.39
C PRO A 242 -1.93 -17.59 -4.64
N LEU A 243 -2.51 -18.75 -4.32
CA LEU A 243 -1.84 -19.86 -3.62
C LEU A 243 -0.72 -20.48 -4.47
N ASP A 244 -0.86 -20.41 -5.80
CA ASP A 244 0.12 -20.92 -6.76
C ASP A 244 1.37 -20.06 -6.86
N VAL A 245 1.33 -18.82 -6.35
CA VAL A 245 2.52 -17.97 -6.31
C VAL A 245 3.57 -18.55 -5.36
N PHE A 246 3.14 -19.18 -4.27
CA PHE A 246 4.01 -19.78 -3.25
C PHE A 246 4.62 -21.13 -3.65
N THR A 247 4.31 -21.67 -4.83
CA THR A 247 4.95 -22.89 -5.36
C THR A 247 6.11 -22.57 -6.30
N LYS A 248 6.28 -21.29 -6.68
CA LYS A 248 7.35 -20.82 -7.59
C LYS A 248 8.66 -20.56 -6.84
N SER A 249 9.73 -20.25 -7.56
CA SER A 249 11.05 -20.00 -6.95
C SER A 249 11.04 -18.82 -5.96
N ILE A 250 11.90 -18.88 -4.93
CA ILE A 250 12.00 -17.87 -3.86
C ILE A 250 12.18 -16.45 -4.43
N GLY A 251 12.98 -16.28 -5.49
CA GLY A 251 13.16 -14.98 -6.15
C GLY A 251 11.87 -14.43 -6.78
N HIS A 252 11.04 -15.29 -7.36
CA HIS A 252 9.73 -14.89 -7.90
C HIS A 252 8.75 -14.56 -6.78
N GLN A 253 8.78 -15.31 -5.68
CA GLN A 253 7.94 -15.04 -4.52
C GLN A 253 8.32 -13.73 -3.82
N ALA A 254 9.62 -13.45 -3.69
CA ALA A 254 10.11 -12.19 -3.13
C ALA A 254 9.64 -10.98 -3.94
N ASN A 255 9.56 -11.14 -5.28
CA ASN A 255 9.01 -10.12 -6.16
C ASN A 255 7.51 -9.95 -6.00
N LEU A 256 6.74 -11.01 -5.74
CA LEU A 256 5.27 -10.92 -5.57
C LEU A 256 4.83 -10.71 -4.11
N HIS A 257 5.77 -10.70 -3.18
CA HIS A 257 5.52 -10.46 -1.76
C HIS A 257 4.72 -9.18 -1.53
N HIS A 258 5.08 -8.08 -2.21
CA HIS A 258 4.40 -6.79 -2.05
C HIS A 258 2.93 -6.81 -2.49
N GLU A 259 2.57 -7.66 -3.45
CA GLU A 259 1.19 -7.84 -3.91
C GLU A 259 0.40 -8.68 -2.89
N ALA A 260 1.04 -9.65 -2.26
CA ALA A 260 0.46 -10.48 -1.21
C ALA A 260 0.36 -9.76 0.15
N ASP A 261 1.18 -8.72 0.41
CA ASP A 261 1.23 -7.97 1.68
C ASP A 261 -0.17 -7.51 2.12
N GLN A 262 -0.89 -6.80 1.26
CA GLN A 262 -2.17 -6.19 1.61
C GLN A 262 -3.26 -7.26 1.79
N LEU A 263 -3.24 -8.27 0.94
CA LEU A 263 -4.18 -9.37 1.01
C LEU A 263 -3.97 -10.15 2.32
N TYR A 264 -2.72 -10.44 2.68
CA TYR A 264 -2.38 -11.02 3.99
C TYR A 264 -2.90 -10.18 5.17
N VAL A 265 -2.68 -8.85 5.14
CA VAL A 265 -3.16 -7.94 6.21
C VAL A 265 -4.68 -8.02 6.37
N THR A 266 -5.44 -8.17 5.28
CA THR A 266 -6.90 -8.31 5.32
C THR A 266 -7.37 -9.72 5.72
N LEU A 267 -6.62 -10.76 5.37
CA LEU A 267 -6.97 -12.15 5.65
C LEU A 267 -6.59 -12.61 7.07
N LYS A 268 -5.54 -12.02 7.67
CA LYS A 268 -5.08 -12.40 9.01
C LYS A 268 -6.18 -12.33 10.07
N PRO A 269 -6.99 -11.24 10.19
CA PRO A 269 -8.12 -11.19 11.10
C PRO A 269 -9.13 -12.32 10.91
N ILE A 270 -9.43 -12.67 9.64
CA ILE A 270 -10.38 -13.73 9.30
C ILE A 270 -9.86 -15.07 9.82
N ALA A 271 -8.60 -15.38 9.53
CA ALA A 271 -7.96 -16.60 9.98
C ALA A 271 -7.92 -16.67 11.52
N THR A 272 -7.59 -15.56 12.20
CA THR A 272 -7.49 -15.54 13.66
C THR A 272 -8.83 -15.76 14.37
N GLU A 273 -9.90 -15.07 13.96
CA GLU A 273 -11.18 -15.14 14.69
C GLU A 273 -12.02 -16.36 14.33
N LEU A 274 -11.97 -16.81 13.06
CA LEU A 274 -12.88 -17.85 12.59
C LEU A 274 -12.31 -19.28 12.71
N ILE A 275 -11.03 -19.45 13.09
CA ILE A 275 -10.38 -20.77 13.17
C ILE A 275 -11.07 -21.74 14.14
N ASN A 276 -11.61 -21.21 15.24
CA ASN A 276 -12.30 -21.98 16.27
C ASN A 276 -13.83 -21.94 16.11
N HIS A 277 -14.35 -21.26 15.09
CA HIS A 277 -15.78 -21.13 14.91
C HIS A 277 -16.38 -22.41 14.31
N LYS A 278 -17.32 -23.03 15.03
CA LYS A 278 -17.92 -24.35 14.71
C LYS A 278 -18.40 -24.49 13.26
N ILE A 279 -18.95 -23.41 12.70
CA ILE A 279 -19.56 -23.41 11.38
C ILE A 279 -18.55 -23.08 10.27
N PHE A 280 -17.83 -21.96 10.38
CA PHE A 280 -16.94 -21.46 9.33
C PHE A 280 -15.69 -22.31 9.10
N LYS A 281 -15.22 -23.05 10.11
CA LYS A 281 -14.05 -23.95 10.00
C LYS A 281 -14.19 -24.97 8.86
N ASN A 282 -15.41 -25.34 8.51
CA ASN A 282 -15.69 -26.35 7.49
C ASN A 282 -15.76 -25.80 6.07
N PHE A 283 -15.80 -24.47 5.90
CA PHE A 283 -15.90 -23.87 4.57
C PHE A 283 -14.59 -24.03 3.78
N ASN A 284 -14.70 -24.44 2.51
CA ASN A 284 -13.53 -24.63 1.64
C ASN A 284 -12.74 -23.32 1.46
N ASN A 285 -13.44 -22.20 1.26
CA ASN A 285 -12.82 -20.88 1.18
C ASN A 285 -12.07 -20.51 2.46
N PHE A 286 -12.62 -20.84 3.63
CA PHE A 286 -11.94 -20.58 4.90
C PHE A 286 -10.64 -21.38 5.01
N LYS A 287 -10.64 -22.65 4.60
CA LYS A 287 -9.41 -23.46 4.53
C LYS A 287 -8.37 -22.86 3.58
N LYS A 288 -8.80 -22.31 2.43
CA LYS A 288 -7.90 -21.59 1.50
C LYS A 288 -7.31 -20.34 2.14
N ILE A 289 -8.12 -19.56 2.86
CA ILE A 289 -7.66 -18.36 3.59
C ILE A 289 -6.60 -18.74 4.63
N VAL A 290 -6.87 -19.75 5.47
CA VAL A 290 -5.91 -20.23 6.47
C VAL A 290 -4.62 -20.71 5.81
N SER A 291 -4.73 -21.52 4.75
CA SER A 291 -3.55 -21.99 4.01
C SER A 291 -2.74 -20.85 3.39
N PHE A 292 -3.39 -19.81 2.88
CA PHE A 292 -2.71 -18.62 2.36
C PHE A 292 -1.93 -17.91 3.47
N VAL A 293 -2.58 -17.66 4.62
CA VAL A 293 -1.97 -16.97 5.76
C VAL A 293 -0.75 -17.75 6.26
N GLU A 294 -0.87 -19.06 6.46
CA GLU A 294 0.25 -19.91 6.90
C GLU A 294 1.41 -19.91 5.90
N LYS A 295 1.13 -20.06 4.60
CA LYS A 295 2.17 -20.01 3.56
C LYS A 295 2.88 -18.67 3.50
N TYR A 296 2.13 -17.58 3.65
CA TYR A 296 2.68 -16.24 3.66
C TYR A 296 3.55 -15.98 4.90
N GLU A 297 3.14 -16.44 6.09
CA GLU A 297 3.94 -16.32 7.31
C GLU A 297 5.26 -17.10 7.19
N ASN A 298 5.20 -18.36 6.74
CA ASN A 298 6.40 -19.15 6.47
C ASN A 298 7.33 -18.45 5.48
N LEU A 299 6.78 -17.85 4.42
CA LEU A 299 7.56 -17.12 3.44
C LEU A 299 8.23 -15.87 4.06
N THR A 300 7.50 -15.13 4.87
CA THR A 300 7.99 -13.94 5.56
C THR A 300 9.16 -14.29 6.50
N GLU A 301 9.05 -15.42 7.21
CA GLU A 301 10.12 -15.99 8.03
C GLU A 301 11.34 -16.38 7.18
N THR A 302 11.15 -17.06 6.05
CA THR A 302 12.28 -17.44 5.17
C THR A 302 13.01 -16.24 4.57
N LEU A 303 12.31 -15.13 4.39
CA LEU A 303 12.88 -13.88 3.88
C LEU A 303 13.42 -12.97 5.00
N ASN A 304 13.33 -13.37 6.27
CA ASN A 304 13.69 -12.56 7.44
C ASN A 304 13.05 -11.15 7.42
N LYS A 305 11.80 -11.06 6.96
CA LYS A 305 11.04 -9.80 6.91
C LYS A 305 10.16 -9.65 8.13
N THR A 306 9.83 -8.42 8.48
CA THR A 306 8.87 -8.15 9.56
C THR A 306 7.44 -8.46 9.10
N ASN A 307 6.66 -9.09 9.97
CA ASN A 307 5.24 -9.36 9.71
C ASN A 307 4.47 -8.04 9.57
N ARG A 308 3.98 -7.74 8.36
CA ARG A 308 3.31 -6.48 8.03
C ARG A 308 2.09 -6.21 8.91
N PHE A 309 1.37 -7.24 9.31
CA PHE A 309 0.20 -7.11 10.18
C PHE A 309 0.59 -6.64 11.59
N GLU A 310 1.64 -7.23 12.17
CA GLU A 310 2.17 -6.80 13.47
C GLU A 310 2.85 -5.43 13.37
N GLU A 311 3.51 -5.11 12.25
CA GLU A 311 4.07 -3.78 12.00
C GLU A 311 2.98 -2.70 12.03
N ILE A 312 1.87 -2.90 11.30
CA ILE A 312 0.74 -1.97 11.28
C ILE A 312 0.16 -1.80 12.68
N LYS A 313 -0.02 -2.91 13.40
CA LYS A 313 -0.53 -2.93 14.78
C LYS A 313 0.41 -2.21 15.76
N ALA A 314 1.73 -2.33 15.60
CA ALA A 314 2.71 -1.67 16.46
C ALA A 314 2.86 -0.17 16.15
N LYS A 315 2.90 0.22 14.87
CA LYS A 315 3.15 1.60 14.44
C LYS A 315 1.93 2.51 14.50
N SER A 316 0.74 1.94 14.40
CA SER A 316 -0.48 2.76 14.40
C SER A 316 -0.70 3.36 15.79
N LYS A 317 -0.73 4.70 15.89
CA LYS A 317 -0.92 5.44 17.15
C LYS A 317 -2.19 5.08 17.91
N PHE A 318 -3.18 4.51 17.21
CA PHE A 318 -4.38 3.92 17.80
C PHE A 318 -4.10 2.74 18.74
N TYR A 319 -2.86 2.22 18.81
CA TYR A 319 -2.46 1.07 19.62
C TYR A 319 -1.35 1.37 20.62
N SER A 320 -0.90 2.62 20.73
CA SER A 320 -0.11 2.99 21.90
C SER A 320 -1.04 2.91 23.10
N ALA A 321 -1.02 1.75 23.75
CA ALA A 321 -1.51 1.63 25.11
C ALA A 321 -0.85 2.77 25.87
N LYS A 322 -1.65 3.66 26.45
CA LYS A 322 -1.23 4.37 27.64
C LYS A 322 -0.93 3.30 28.69
N ASN A 323 0.25 2.70 28.62
CA ASN A 323 0.95 2.20 29.79
C ASN A 323 1.40 3.46 30.54
N GLU A 324 0.44 4.24 31.03
CA GLU A 324 0.67 5.05 32.22
C GLU A 324 0.72 4.01 33.32
N THR A 325 1.92 3.47 33.53
CA THR A 325 2.31 2.89 34.80
C THR A 325 1.89 3.90 35.85
N LYS A 326 0.82 3.61 36.58
CA LYS A 326 0.57 4.25 37.86
C LYS A 326 1.78 3.91 38.70
N VAL A 327 2.76 4.80 38.71
CA VAL A 327 3.76 4.85 39.77
C VAL A 327 2.96 5.30 40.98
N GLU A 328 2.61 4.32 41.82
CA GLU A 328 2.22 4.57 43.20
C GLU A 328 3.28 5.49 43.82
N PRO A 329 2.91 6.56 44.53
CA PRO A 329 3.89 7.32 45.30
C PRO A 329 4.36 6.40 46.44
N THR A 330 5.57 5.86 46.30
CA THR A 330 6.24 5.14 47.37
C THR A 330 6.50 6.14 48.49
N GLU A 331 5.79 5.95 49.61
CA GLU A 331 6.25 6.39 50.91
C GLU A 331 7.63 5.75 51.17
N SER A 332 8.64 6.58 51.35
CA SER A 332 9.79 6.25 52.19
C SER A 332 10.35 7.54 52.80
N THR A 333 9.84 7.80 53.99
CA THR A 333 10.53 8.42 55.13
C THR A 333 12.01 7.99 55.18
N GLU A 334 12.95 8.92 55.34
CA GLU A 334 13.72 9.09 56.59
C GLU A 334 14.94 10.02 56.43
N ALA A 335 15.08 10.86 57.45
CA ALA A 335 16.32 11.31 58.08
C ALA A 335 17.36 12.06 57.22
N GLU A 336 17.43 13.37 57.46
CA GLU A 336 18.74 14.02 57.51
C GLU A 336 18.88 14.79 58.83
N THR A 337 20.00 14.48 59.46
CA THR A 337 20.37 14.65 60.85
C THR A 337 20.91 16.05 61.10
N GLU A 338 20.75 16.50 62.35
CA GLU A 338 21.44 17.65 62.95
C GLU A 338 22.95 17.65 62.68
N ALA A 339 23.53 18.84 62.50
CA ALA A 339 24.84 19.17 63.04
C ALA A 339 24.91 20.68 63.40
N PRO A 340 25.44 21.05 64.58
CA PRO A 340 25.52 22.43 65.05
C PRO A 340 26.93 23.05 64.87
N LYS A 341 27.03 24.34 65.26
CA LYS A 341 28.24 25.13 65.62
C LYS A 341 29.09 25.69 64.44
N ASP A 342 29.64 26.91 64.44
CA ASP A 342 30.09 27.81 65.50
C ASP A 342 30.20 29.28 64.99
N ALA A 343 30.32 30.20 65.96
CA ALA A 343 30.98 31.53 65.95
C ALA A 343 30.25 32.75 65.35
#